data_AF-A0A5J4WVR8-F1
#
_entry.id   AF-A0A5J4WVR8-F1
#
_cell.length_a   1.000
_cell.length_b   1.000
_cell.length_c   1.000
_cell.angle_alpha   90.00
_cell.angle_beta   90.00
_cell.angle_gamma   90.00
#
_symmetry.space_group_name_H-M   'P 1'
#
loop_
_entity.id
_entity.type
_entity.pdbx_description
1 polymer ?
#
loop_
_entity_poly.entity_id
_entity_poly.type
_entity_poly.pdbx_seq_one_letter_code
_entity_poly.pdbx_strand_id
1 'polypeptide(L)'
;MEKINGVALQQIMKKPQAGMRKSIKEQYVQNSDQLQKYIKSKSDQKTQLSEIKFLGIVIAIIIRYSTLRLIEVHKAMVLKLPKGCWQVKTAMFKGHDAGVTNRVASYEQTSKAVHIVMKACKIPTGYIVTSIKSSSMTKSIDQGATKTEINRATRYRNGSQAVANHYDKNLNDKIRTRQAKL
;
A
#
# COMPACT_ATOMS: atom_id res chain seq x y z
N MET A 1 52.80 0.70 -2.19
CA MET A 1 51.41 0.24 -1.91
C MET A 1 50.51 1.46 -1.93
N GLU A 2 49.81 1.72 -3.05
CA GLU A 2 48.83 2.80 -3.12
C GLU A 2 47.65 2.50 -2.19
N LYS A 3 47.38 3.41 -1.25
CA LYS A 3 46.22 3.29 -0.36
C LYS A 3 44.96 3.51 -1.18
N ILE A 4 44.15 2.46 -1.35
CA ILE A 4 42.85 2.57 -2.02
C ILE A 4 42.01 3.61 -1.26
N ASN A 5 41.63 4.68 -1.97
CA ASN A 5 40.92 5.80 -1.39
C ASN A 5 39.46 5.38 -1.07
N GLY A 6 39.14 5.25 0.22
CA GLY A 6 37.85 4.73 0.68
C GLY A 6 36.63 5.52 0.17
N VAL A 7 36.82 6.80 -0.19
CA VAL A 7 35.76 7.63 -0.79
C VAL A 7 35.41 7.16 -2.21
N ALA A 8 36.40 6.77 -3.01
CA ALA A 8 36.20 6.26 -4.37
C ALA A 8 35.43 4.92 -4.34
N LEU A 9 35.79 4.03 -3.41
CA LEU A 9 35.07 2.77 -3.19
C LEU A 9 33.60 3.02 -2.77
N GLN A 10 33.34 3.97 -1.88
CA GLN A 10 31.96 4.33 -1.51
C GLN A 10 31.15 4.87 -2.71
N GLN A 11 31.76 5.67 -3.59
CA GLN A 11 31.08 6.14 -4.80
C GLN A 11 30.79 4.99 -5.78
N ILE A 12 31.73 4.05 -5.93
CA ILE A 12 31.54 2.86 -6.77
C ILE A 12 30.42 1.99 -6.21
N MET A 13 30.36 1.75 -4.90
CA MET A 13 29.30 0.93 -4.28
C MET A 13 27.90 1.56 -4.35
N LYS A 14 27.81 2.91 -4.36
CA LYS A 14 26.54 3.62 -4.50
C LYS A 14 25.92 3.47 -5.89
N LYS A 15 26.72 3.28 -6.95
CA LYS A 15 26.24 3.18 -8.35
C LYS A 15 25.40 1.91 -8.60
N PRO A 16 25.86 0.68 -8.25
CA PRO A 16 25.04 -0.53 -8.32
C PRO A 16 23.77 -0.44 -7.46
N GLN A 17 23.89 0.08 -6.23
CA GLN A 17 22.73 0.28 -5.36
C GLN A 17 21.69 1.23 -5.97
N ALA A 18 22.13 2.31 -6.63
CA ALA A 18 21.22 3.23 -7.32
C ALA A 18 20.52 2.55 -8.50
N GLY A 19 21.24 1.72 -9.28
CA GLY A 19 20.68 0.92 -10.36
C GLY A 19 19.62 -0.08 -9.87
N MET A 20 19.95 -0.86 -8.84
CA MET A 20 19.01 -1.80 -8.21
C MET A 20 17.78 -1.10 -7.62
N ARG A 21 17.94 0.10 -7.04
CA ARG A 21 16.81 0.89 -6.53
C ARG A 21 15.90 1.36 -7.66
N LYS A 22 16.41 1.66 -8.86
CA LYS A 22 15.59 2.02 -10.01
C LYS A 22 14.77 0.82 -10.51
N SER A 23 15.40 -0.33 -10.70
CA SER A 23 14.69 -1.54 -11.16
C SER A 23 13.61 -2.01 -10.18
N ILE A 24 13.89 -1.94 -8.87
CA ILE A 24 12.88 -2.24 -7.83
C ILE A 24 11.69 -1.27 -7.91
N LYS A 25 11.94 0.03 -8.12
CA LYS A 25 10.86 1.03 -8.26
C LYS A 25 10.00 0.76 -9.49
N GLU A 26 10.62 0.48 -10.63
CA GLU A 26 9.92 0.14 -11.87
C GLU A 26 9.04 -1.11 -11.70
N GLN A 27 9.58 -2.17 -11.09
CA GLN A 27 8.83 -3.38 -10.80
C GLN A 27 7.64 -3.13 -9.86
N TYR A 28 7.82 -2.25 -8.87
CA TYR A 28 6.73 -1.82 -8.00
C TYR A 28 5.63 -1.06 -8.74
N VAL A 29 5.97 -0.17 -9.68
CA VAL A 29 4.98 0.55 -10.51
C VAL A 29 4.21 -0.46 -11.38
N GLN A 30 4.93 -1.33 -12.09
CA GLN A 30 4.32 -2.38 -12.93
C GLN A 30 3.37 -3.28 -12.15
N ASN A 31 3.76 -3.75 -10.97
CA ASN A 31 2.89 -4.57 -10.11
C ASN A 31 1.62 -3.81 -9.68
N SER A 32 1.70 -2.48 -9.49
CA SER A 32 0.53 -1.64 -9.21
C SER A 32 -0.45 -1.63 -10.36
N ASP A 33 0.07 -1.50 -11.58
CA ASP A 33 -0.71 -1.41 -12.80
C ASP A 33 -1.37 -2.75 -13.12
N GLN A 34 -0.67 -3.86 -12.92
CA GLN A 34 -1.22 -5.21 -13.06
C GLN A 34 -2.42 -5.42 -12.13
N LEU A 35 -2.29 -5.06 -10.85
CA LEU A 35 -3.38 -5.17 -9.88
C LEU A 35 -4.56 -4.28 -10.27
N GLN A 36 -4.31 -3.04 -10.69
CA GLN A 36 -5.36 -2.10 -11.09
C GLN A 36 -6.09 -2.57 -12.36
N LYS A 37 -5.37 -3.07 -13.36
CA LYS A 37 -5.93 -3.66 -14.59
C LYS A 37 -6.78 -4.88 -14.28
N TYR A 38 -6.30 -5.77 -13.41
CA TYR A 38 -7.05 -6.95 -12.97
C TYR A 38 -8.38 -6.55 -12.32
N ILE A 39 -8.36 -5.63 -11.36
CA ILE A 39 -9.57 -5.17 -10.66
C ILE A 39 -10.57 -4.56 -11.65
N LYS A 40 -10.09 -3.71 -12.57
CA LYS A 40 -10.95 -3.08 -13.58
C LYS A 40 -11.60 -4.14 -14.47
N SER A 41 -10.83 -5.12 -14.96
CA SER A 41 -11.37 -6.22 -15.77
C SER A 41 -12.45 -7.02 -15.06
N LYS A 42 -12.34 -7.24 -13.73
CA LYS A 42 -13.35 -7.95 -12.94
C LYS A 42 -14.59 -7.12 -12.67
N SER A 43 -14.43 -5.80 -12.51
CA SER A 43 -15.56 -4.87 -12.39
C SER A 43 -16.36 -4.81 -13.69
N ASP A 44 -15.68 -4.67 -14.83
CA ASP A 44 -16.31 -4.47 -16.14
C ASP A 44 -17.10 -5.71 -16.60
N GLN A 45 -16.57 -6.91 -16.33
CA GLN A 45 -17.20 -8.16 -16.71
C GLN A 45 -18.41 -8.55 -15.84
N LYS A 46 -18.74 -7.78 -14.79
CA LYS A 46 -19.76 -8.13 -13.75
C LYS A 46 -19.65 -9.59 -13.28
N THR A 47 -18.46 -10.19 -13.33
CA THR A 47 -18.28 -11.62 -13.09
C THR A 47 -18.61 -11.96 -11.64
N GLN A 48 -19.33 -13.05 -11.43
CA GLN A 48 -19.47 -13.64 -10.11
C GLN A 48 -18.08 -14.07 -9.61
N LEU A 49 -17.58 -13.42 -8.57
CA LEU A 49 -16.32 -13.75 -7.93
C LEU A 49 -16.60 -14.68 -6.75
N SER A 50 -15.70 -15.65 -6.52
CA SER A 50 -15.74 -16.40 -5.26
C SER A 50 -15.50 -15.45 -4.09
N GLU A 51 -16.09 -15.75 -2.93
CA GLU A 51 -15.97 -14.90 -1.73
C GLU A 51 -14.52 -14.59 -1.36
N ILE A 52 -13.63 -15.58 -1.48
CA ILE A 52 -12.19 -15.42 -1.20
C ILE A 52 -11.54 -14.45 -2.19
N LYS A 53 -11.88 -14.51 -3.48
CA LYS A 53 -11.35 -13.56 -4.48
C LYS A 53 -11.90 -12.15 -4.25
N PHE A 54 -13.19 -12.05 -3.92
CA PHE A 54 -13.83 -10.78 -3.59
C PHE A 54 -13.17 -10.14 -2.36
N LEU A 55 -13.01 -10.91 -1.27
CA LEU A 55 -12.31 -10.48 -0.06
C LEU A 55 -10.88 -10.01 -0.39
N GLY A 56 -10.13 -10.81 -1.15
CA GLY A 56 -8.76 -10.47 -1.55
C GLY A 56 -8.68 -9.14 -2.31
N ILE A 57 -9.62 -8.90 -3.23
CA ILE A 57 -9.71 -7.65 -4.01
C ILE A 57 -10.03 -6.48 -3.09
N VAL A 58 -11.05 -6.60 -2.24
CA VAL A 58 -11.46 -5.53 -1.31
C VAL A 58 -10.31 -5.14 -0.39
N ILE A 59 -9.63 -6.13 0.21
CA ILE A 59 -8.50 -5.88 1.11
C ILE A 59 -7.32 -5.25 0.35
N ALA A 60 -6.99 -5.75 -0.85
CA ALA A 60 -5.92 -5.17 -1.66
C ALA A 60 -6.20 -3.70 -2.04
N ILE A 61 -7.45 -3.37 -2.39
CA ILE A 61 -7.90 -2.01 -2.68
C ILE A 61 -7.76 -1.11 -1.45
N ILE A 62 -8.27 -1.55 -0.29
CA ILE A 62 -8.18 -0.77 0.94
C ILE A 62 -6.71 -0.49 1.26
N ILE A 63 -5.83 -1.50 1.22
CA ILE A 63 -4.40 -1.33 1.48
C ILE A 63 -3.76 -0.37 0.47
N ARG A 64 -4.09 -0.50 -0.82
CA ARG A 64 -3.56 0.35 -1.89
C ARG A 64 -3.90 1.83 -1.68
N TYR A 65 -5.17 2.14 -1.38
CA TYR A 65 -5.67 3.53 -1.32
C TYR A 65 -5.58 4.19 0.06
N SER A 66 -5.59 3.40 1.15
CA SER A 66 -5.43 3.92 2.50
C SER A 66 -3.97 3.93 2.96
N THR A 67 -3.11 3.12 2.32
CA THR A 67 -1.75 2.81 2.76
C THR A 67 -1.67 2.20 4.17
N LEU A 68 -2.77 1.65 4.68
CA LEU A 68 -2.79 0.91 5.95
C LEU A 68 -2.07 -0.44 5.82
N ARG A 69 -1.55 -0.95 6.93
CA ARG A 69 -1.01 -2.32 7.02
C ARG A 69 -2.15 -3.33 7.04
N LEU A 70 -1.87 -4.56 6.60
CA LEU A 70 -2.87 -5.64 6.65
C LEU A 70 -3.47 -5.82 8.05
N ILE A 71 -2.66 -5.74 9.10
CA ILE A 71 -3.17 -5.87 10.48
C ILE A 71 -4.08 -4.70 10.87
N GLU A 72 -3.82 -3.49 10.39
CA GLU A 72 -4.65 -2.31 10.64
C GLU A 72 -5.98 -2.44 9.89
N VAL A 73 -5.95 -2.90 8.64
CA VAL A 73 -7.15 -3.18 7.84
C VAL A 73 -7.96 -4.32 8.43
N HIS A 74 -7.31 -5.42 8.79
CA HIS A 74 -7.94 -6.56 9.42
C HIS A 74 -8.62 -6.13 10.73
N LYS A 75 -7.99 -5.22 11.50
CA LYS A 75 -8.53 -4.64 12.74
C LYS A 75 -9.48 -3.44 12.55
N ALA A 76 -9.79 -3.06 11.32
CA ALA A 76 -10.57 -1.86 11.05
C ALA A 76 -12.07 -2.06 11.31
N MET A 77 -12.71 -0.98 11.73
CA MET A 77 -14.15 -0.82 11.62
C MET A 77 -14.46 0.00 10.37
N VAL A 78 -15.52 -0.34 9.66
CA VAL A 78 -15.95 0.38 8.46
C VAL A 78 -17.32 1.01 8.73
N LEU A 79 -17.41 2.33 8.55
CA LEU A 79 -18.65 3.09 8.69
C LEU A 79 -19.05 3.64 7.32
N LYS A 80 -20.31 3.40 6.93
CA LYS A 80 -20.90 4.00 5.75
C LYS A 80 -21.29 5.44 6.07
N LEU A 81 -20.78 6.39 5.29
CA LEU A 81 -21.11 7.80 5.39
C LEU A 81 -22.10 8.20 4.27
N PRO A 82 -22.76 9.37 4.39
CA PRO A 82 -23.55 9.94 3.29
C PRO A 82 -22.73 10.11 2.00
N LYS A 83 -23.43 10.24 0.86
CA LYS A 83 -22.82 10.47 -0.48
C LYS A 83 -21.95 9.32 -0.99
N GLY A 84 -22.17 8.10 -0.52
CA GLY A 84 -21.43 6.91 -0.96
C GLY A 84 -20.00 6.81 -0.41
N CYS A 85 -19.65 7.66 0.56
CA CYS A 85 -18.34 7.63 1.21
C CYS A 85 -18.29 6.51 2.27
N TRP A 86 -17.09 5.96 2.48
CA TRP A 86 -16.83 4.96 3.52
C TRP A 86 -15.66 5.41 4.39
N GLN A 87 -15.83 5.35 5.70
CA GLN A 87 -14.78 5.66 6.66
C GLN A 87 -14.22 4.37 7.25
N VAL A 88 -12.92 4.15 7.08
CA VAL A 88 -12.18 3.06 7.71
C VAL A 88 -11.56 3.61 9.01
N LYS A 89 -12.05 3.16 10.15
CA LYS A 89 -11.54 3.50 11.48
C LYS A 89 -10.59 2.40 11.96
N THR A 90 -9.37 2.78 12.33
CA THR A 90 -8.35 1.86 12.85
C THR A 90 -7.78 2.40 14.15
N ALA A 91 -7.37 1.53 15.08
CA ALA A 91 -6.58 1.96 16.22
C ALA A 91 -5.27 2.61 15.74
N MET A 92 -4.94 3.77 16.30
CA MET A 92 -3.78 4.56 15.85
C MET A 92 -2.44 4.00 16.33
N PHE A 93 -2.45 3.15 17.37
CA PHE A 93 -1.24 2.71 18.05
C PHE A 93 -1.10 1.19 18.05
N LYS A 94 0.15 0.74 17.92
CA LYS A 94 0.52 -0.67 18.06
C LYS A 94 0.14 -1.13 19.48
N GLY A 95 -0.69 -2.18 19.57
CA GLY A 95 -1.13 -2.75 20.85
C GLY A 95 -2.43 -2.17 21.41
N HIS A 96 -3.03 -1.17 20.76
CA HIS A 96 -4.36 -0.70 21.12
C HIS A 96 -5.39 -1.45 20.28
N ASP A 97 -6.26 -2.23 20.93
CA ASP A 97 -7.34 -2.94 20.24
C ASP A 97 -8.54 -2.02 20.10
N ALA A 98 -9.01 -1.81 18.85
CA ALA A 98 -10.21 -1.05 18.55
C ALA A 98 -11.52 -1.75 19.00
N GLY A 99 -11.43 -2.74 19.92
CA GLY A 99 -12.58 -3.47 20.44
C GLY A 99 -13.29 -4.39 19.44
N VAL A 100 -12.72 -4.67 18.26
CA VAL A 100 -13.37 -5.50 17.23
C VAL A 100 -13.13 -6.99 17.52
N THR A 101 -14.09 -7.64 18.17
CA THR A 101 -14.04 -9.05 18.60
C THR A 101 -14.74 -10.03 17.66
N ASN A 102 -15.57 -9.57 16.72
CA ASN A 102 -16.39 -10.45 15.88
C ASN A 102 -16.01 -10.34 14.39
N ARG A 103 -14.96 -11.07 13.98
CA ARG A 103 -14.48 -11.06 12.59
C ARG A 103 -14.86 -12.32 11.84
N VAL A 104 -15.43 -12.12 10.66
CA VAL A 104 -15.85 -13.19 9.76
C VAL A 104 -14.65 -13.98 9.20
N ALA A 105 -13.50 -13.33 8.99
CA ALA A 105 -12.29 -13.97 8.48
C ALA A 105 -11.09 -13.71 9.40
N SER A 106 -10.24 -14.72 9.59
CA SER A 106 -8.99 -14.61 10.35
C SER A 106 -7.93 -13.78 9.60
N TYR A 107 -6.90 -13.30 10.31
CA TYR A 107 -5.79 -12.58 9.69
C TYR A 107 -5.11 -13.43 8.59
N GLU A 108 -4.93 -14.72 8.86
CA GLU A 108 -4.31 -15.65 7.92
C GLU A 108 -5.17 -15.84 6.66
N GLN A 109 -6.48 -16.06 6.83
CA GLN A 109 -7.42 -16.16 5.71
C GLN A 109 -7.41 -14.87 4.87
N THR A 110 -7.38 -13.72 5.53
CA THR A 110 -7.29 -12.41 4.88
C THR A 110 -5.98 -12.28 4.07
N SER A 111 -4.85 -12.69 4.65
CA SER A 111 -3.55 -12.69 3.97
C SER A 111 -3.54 -13.63 2.76
N LYS A 112 -4.06 -14.86 2.91
CA LYS A 112 -4.17 -15.84 1.82
C LYS A 112 -5.04 -15.32 0.68
N ALA A 113 -6.18 -14.70 0.99
CA ALA A 113 -7.07 -14.08 0.01
C ALA A 113 -6.35 -13.03 -0.84
N VAL A 114 -5.53 -12.17 -0.22
CA VAL A 114 -4.72 -11.18 -0.95
C VAL A 114 -3.68 -11.85 -1.85
N HIS A 115 -2.99 -12.88 -1.37
CA HIS A 115 -1.99 -13.60 -2.20
C HIS A 115 -2.62 -14.33 -3.39
N ILE A 116 -3.84 -14.86 -3.25
CA ILE A 116 -4.59 -15.46 -4.38
C ILE A 116 -4.82 -14.41 -5.48
N VAL A 117 -5.18 -13.18 -5.10
CA VAL A 117 -5.35 -12.07 -6.04
C VAL A 117 -4.02 -11.64 -6.65
N MET A 118 -2.96 -11.51 -5.86
CA MET A 118 -1.62 -11.18 -6.37
C MET A 118 -1.14 -12.21 -7.40
N LYS A 119 -1.34 -13.50 -7.14
CA LYS A 119 -1.05 -14.58 -8.09
C LYS A 119 -1.89 -14.45 -9.37
N ALA A 120 -3.18 -14.14 -9.24
CA ALA A 120 -4.05 -13.91 -10.39
C ALA A 120 -3.64 -12.70 -11.24
N CYS A 121 -2.96 -11.72 -10.63
CA CYS A 121 -2.38 -10.55 -11.30
C CYS A 121 -1.00 -10.84 -11.95
N LYS A 122 -0.47 -12.06 -11.85
CA LYS A 122 0.89 -12.44 -12.27
C LYS A 122 1.99 -11.67 -11.52
N ILE A 123 1.71 -11.24 -10.29
CA ILE A 123 2.72 -10.65 -9.41
C ILE A 123 3.59 -11.79 -8.84
N PRO A 124 4.94 -11.69 -8.89
CA PRO A 124 5.82 -12.74 -8.38
C PRO A 124 5.60 -13.07 -6.90
N THR A 125 5.82 -14.33 -6.52
CA THR A 125 5.60 -14.85 -5.15
C THR A 125 6.50 -14.22 -4.08
N GLY A 126 7.62 -13.60 -4.47
CA GLY A 126 8.47 -12.85 -3.54
C GLY A 126 7.84 -11.56 -3.00
N TYR A 127 6.72 -11.10 -3.58
CA TYR A 127 6.00 -9.93 -3.09
C TYR A 127 4.96 -10.31 -2.03
N ILE A 128 5.11 -9.71 -0.86
CA ILE A 128 4.15 -9.83 0.25
C ILE A 128 3.08 -8.73 0.22
N VAL A 129 2.03 -8.84 1.05
CA VAL A 129 0.93 -7.85 1.12
C VAL A 129 1.41 -6.41 1.32
N THR A 130 2.47 -6.18 2.11
CA THR A 130 3.04 -4.82 2.29
C THR A 130 3.66 -4.25 1.02
N SER A 131 4.01 -5.09 0.04
CA SER A 131 4.48 -4.67 -1.29
C SER A 131 3.41 -3.89 -2.06
N ILE A 132 2.12 -4.17 -1.84
CA ILE A 132 1.02 -3.42 -2.45
C ILE A 132 1.08 -1.95 -1.99
N LYS A 133 1.34 -1.73 -0.71
CA LYS A 133 1.54 -0.39 -0.14
C LYS A 133 2.78 0.28 -0.73
N SER A 134 3.92 -0.42 -0.76
CA SER A 134 5.18 0.10 -1.34
C SER A 134 5.03 0.47 -2.82
N SER A 135 4.33 -0.37 -3.57
CA SER A 135 3.95 -0.15 -4.96
C SER A 135 3.11 1.10 -5.14
N SER A 136 2.03 1.24 -4.36
CA SER A 136 1.14 2.40 -4.38
C SER A 136 1.88 3.71 -4.08
N MET A 137 2.76 3.70 -3.09
CA MET A 137 3.61 4.85 -2.74
C MET A 137 4.56 5.22 -3.87
N THR A 138 5.23 4.22 -4.45
CA THR A 138 6.20 4.43 -5.54
C THR A 138 5.50 5.01 -6.77
N LYS A 139 4.34 4.47 -7.14
CA LYS A 139 3.50 5.01 -8.23
C LYS A 139 3.06 6.46 -7.95
N SER A 140 2.69 6.76 -6.71
CA SER A 140 2.31 8.14 -6.35
C SER A 140 3.48 9.12 -6.48
N ILE A 141 4.69 8.71 -6.10
CA ILE A 141 5.92 9.51 -6.26
C ILE A 141 6.25 9.70 -7.73
N ASP A 142 6.14 8.64 -8.54
CA ASP A 142 6.36 8.68 -9.99
C ASP A 142 5.39 9.67 -10.67
N GLN A 143 4.15 9.75 -10.17
CA GLN A 143 3.14 10.73 -10.58
C GLN A 143 3.31 12.12 -9.94
N GLY A 144 4.49 12.42 -9.38
CA GLY A 144 4.86 13.74 -8.87
C GLY A 144 4.36 14.06 -7.45
N ALA A 145 3.98 13.06 -6.64
CA ALA A 145 3.66 13.31 -5.23
C ALA A 145 4.91 13.72 -4.43
N THR A 146 4.77 14.75 -3.61
CA THR A 146 5.86 15.21 -2.75
C THR A 146 6.09 14.25 -1.58
N LYS A 147 7.31 14.22 -1.05
CA LYS A 147 7.63 13.44 0.15
C LYS A 147 6.73 13.79 1.34
N THR A 148 6.35 15.06 1.48
CA THR A 148 5.42 15.53 2.52
C THR A 148 4.02 14.95 2.35
N GLU A 149 3.47 14.96 1.13
CA GLU A 149 2.17 14.34 0.85
C GLU A 149 2.17 12.83 1.12
N ILE A 150 3.25 12.12 0.74
CA ILE A 150 3.41 10.69 1.02
C ILE A 150 3.52 10.42 2.52
N ASN A 151 4.36 11.16 3.25
CA ASN A 151 4.53 10.99 4.69
C ASN A 151 3.22 11.24 5.45
N ARG A 152 2.45 12.26 5.05
CA ARG A 152 1.12 12.54 5.58
C ARG A 152 0.15 11.39 5.32
N ALA A 153 0.08 10.90 4.08
CA ALA A 153 -0.84 9.83 3.71
C ALA A 153 -0.52 8.50 4.42
N THR A 154 0.78 8.21 4.58
CA THR A 154 1.31 6.95 5.15
C THR A 154 1.46 6.96 6.66
N ARG A 155 1.26 8.12 7.31
CA ARG A 155 1.48 8.34 8.75
C ARG A 155 2.89 7.93 9.18
N TYR A 156 3.89 8.19 8.34
CA TYR A 156 5.27 7.80 8.60
C TYR A 156 5.89 8.61 9.76
N ARG A 157 6.35 7.91 10.80
CA ARG A 157 6.76 8.46 12.10
C ARG A 157 8.21 8.97 12.11
N ASN A 158 8.49 10.07 11.42
CA ASN A 158 9.76 10.82 11.60
C ASN A 158 9.53 12.26 12.10
N GLY A 159 8.32 12.61 12.54
CA GLY A 159 7.97 13.93 13.08
C GLY A 159 7.40 13.85 14.51
N SER A 160 7.31 15.00 15.19
CA SER A 160 6.79 15.09 16.56
C SER A 160 5.31 14.67 16.64
N GLN A 161 4.88 14.22 17.83
CA GLN A 161 3.52 13.73 18.10
C GLN A 161 2.42 14.76 17.73
N ALA A 162 2.71 16.06 17.88
CA ALA A 162 1.81 17.15 17.50
C ALA A 162 1.59 17.22 15.97
N VAL A 163 2.62 16.96 15.18
CA VAL A 163 2.56 16.96 13.72
C VAL A 163 1.75 15.77 13.20
N ALA A 164 1.84 14.61 13.86
CA ALA A 164 1.02 13.43 13.55
C ALA A 164 -0.48 13.67 13.81
N ASN A 165 -0.83 14.31 14.93
CA ASN A 165 -2.21 14.68 15.24
C ASN A 165 -2.76 15.77 14.27
N HIS A 166 -1.89 16.64 13.74
CA HIS A 166 -2.31 17.65 12.75
C HIS A 166 -2.49 17.07 11.33
N TYR A 167 -1.85 15.92 11.01
CA TYR A 167 -2.10 15.17 9.78
C TYR A 167 -3.48 14.49 9.75
N ASP A 168 -4.19 14.43 10.87
CA ASP A 168 -5.42 13.66 11.07
C ASP A 168 -6.69 14.30 10.47
N LYS A 169 -6.53 15.13 9.43
CA LYS A 169 -7.65 15.68 8.64
C LYS A 169 -7.90 14.94 7.31
N ASN A 170 -7.23 13.80 7.07
CA ASN A 170 -7.43 12.85 5.97
C ASN A 170 -7.78 13.44 4.58
N LEU A 171 -7.18 14.60 4.23
CA LEU A 171 -7.23 15.21 2.89
C LEU A 171 -6.20 14.53 1.97
N ASN A 172 -6.36 13.23 1.76
CA ASN A 172 -5.51 12.41 0.91
C ASN A 172 -6.10 12.22 -0.50
N ASP A 173 -7.14 12.97 -0.86
CA ASP A 173 -7.83 12.83 -2.14
C ASP A 173 -6.90 13.05 -3.32
N LYS A 174 -5.98 14.02 -3.24
CA LYS A 174 -4.95 14.22 -4.28
C LYS A 174 -4.11 12.97 -4.53
N ILE A 175 -3.72 12.25 -3.48
CA ILE A 175 -2.96 10.99 -3.60
C ILE A 175 -3.85 9.88 -4.15
N ARG A 176 -5.11 9.77 -3.69
CA ARG A 176 -6.06 8.77 -4.21
C ARG A 176 -6.36 8.99 -5.69
N THR A 177 -6.56 10.23 -6.12
CA THR A 177 -6.77 10.60 -7.52
C THR A 177 -5.56 10.25 -8.37
N ARG A 178 -4.33 10.51 -7.90
CA ARG A 178 -3.10 10.07 -8.57
C ARG A 178 -3.09 8.55 -8.74
N GLN A 179 -3.30 7.79 -7.67
CA GLN A 179 -3.34 6.32 -7.68
C GLN A 179 -4.45 5.74 -8.57
N ALA A 180 -5.54 6.47 -8.79
CA ALA A 180 -6.62 6.05 -9.66
C ALA A 180 -6.29 6.21 -11.16
N LYS A 181 -5.28 7.01 -11.51
CA LYS A 181 -4.82 7.15 -12.90
C LYS A 181 -4.19 5.84 -13.37
N LEU A 182 -4.71 5.33 -14.49
CA LEU A 182 -4.08 4.28 -15.30
C LEU A 182 -3.20 4.94 -16.34
#